data_AF-A0A3B8WTF1-F1
#
_entry.id   AF-A0A3B8WTF1-F1
#
_cell.length_a   1.000
_cell.length_b   1.000
_cell.length_c   1.000
_cell.angle_alpha   90.00
_cell.angle_beta   90.00
_cell.angle_gamma   90.00
#
_symmetry.space_group_name_H-M   'P 1'
#
loop_
_entity.id
_entity.type
_entity.pdbx_description
1 polymer ?
#
loop_
_entity_poly.entity_id
_entity_poly.type
_entity_poly.pdbx_seq_one_letter_code
_entity_poly.pdbx_strand_id
1 'polypeptide(L)' 'MEALDVRFPGFGLAQHKGYPTPVHLEALNRLGVTPEHRRSFRPVKMALDAVGVYGGSSAPVQELNYPADLFENID' A
#
# COMPACT_ATOMS: atom_id res chain seq x y z
N MET A 1 -0.83 13.84 -2.79
CA MET A 1 -0.77 12.46 -3.30
C MET A 1 -2.12 11.97 -3.85
N GLU A 2 -3.16 12.82 -3.92
CA GLU A 2 -4.49 12.46 -4.47
C GLU A 2 -4.44 12.05 -5.95
N ALA A 3 -3.70 12.79 -6.80
CA ALA A 3 -3.56 12.41 -8.21
C ALA A 3 -2.93 11.02 -8.40
N LEU A 4 -2.01 10.62 -7.51
CA LEU A 4 -1.41 9.29 -7.53
C LEU A 4 -2.35 8.21 -7.00
N ASP A 5 -3.19 8.55 -6.04
CA ASP A 5 -4.22 7.65 -5.52
C ASP A 5 -5.27 7.33 -6.58
N VAL A 6 -5.66 8.32 -7.39
CA VAL A 6 -6.54 8.12 -8.56
C VAL A 6 -5.87 7.25 -9.61
N ARG A 7 -4.56 7.46 -9.86
CA ARG A 7 -3.80 6.70 -10.86
C ARG A 7 -3.51 5.26 -10.42
N PHE A 8 -3.32 5.04 -9.13
CA PHE A 8 -2.98 3.75 -8.53
C PHE A 8 -3.98 3.43 -7.40
N PRO A 9 -5.24 3.13 -7.76
CA PRO A 9 -6.29 2.88 -6.77
C PRO A 9 -5.98 1.65 -5.93
N GLY A 10 -6.36 1.72 -4.65
CA GLY A 10 -6.19 0.65 -3.67
C GLY A 10 -4.88 0.70 -2.88
N PHE A 11 -3.98 1.64 -3.17
CA PHE A 11 -2.79 1.87 -2.35
C PHE A 11 -3.02 2.82 -1.16
N GLY A 12 -4.08 3.65 -1.19
CA GLY A 12 -4.37 4.61 -0.12
C GLY A 12 -3.41 5.80 -0.07
N LEU A 13 -2.74 6.11 -1.18
CA LEU A 13 -1.67 7.13 -1.26
C LEU A 13 -2.15 8.51 -0.83
N ALA A 14 -3.43 8.82 -1.03
CA ALA A 14 -4.01 10.08 -0.56
C ALA A 14 -3.94 10.21 0.96
N GLN A 15 -3.98 9.12 1.72
CA GLN A 15 -4.01 9.14 3.19
C GLN A 15 -2.61 9.21 3.79
N HIS A 16 -1.74 8.26 3.47
CA HIS A 16 -0.43 8.11 4.11
C HIS A 16 0.74 8.65 3.26
N LYS A 17 0.46 9.22 2.09
CA LYS A 17 1.42 9.93 1.24
C LYS A 17 2.69 9.12 0.87
N GLY A 18 2.59 7.80 0.81
CA GLY A 18 3.71 6.90 0.47
C GLY A 18 4.63 6.52 1.64
N TYR A 19 4.34 6.96 2.87
CA TYR A 19 4.98 6.39 4.06
C TYR A 19 4.60 4.91 4.24
N PRO A 20 5.50 4.07 4.79
CA PRO A 20 5.31 2.63 4.92
C PRO A 20 4.39 2.28 6.10
N THR A 21 3.13 2.72 6.02
CA THR A 21 2.09 2.31 6.97
C THR A 21 1.69 0.85 6.73
N PRO A 22 1.08 0.17 7.72
CA PRO A 22 0.54 -1.17 7.53
C PRO A 22 -0.36 -1.29 6.30
N VAL A 23 -1.26 -0.32 6.09
CA VAL A 23 -2.11 -0.19 4.88
C VAL A 23 -1.27 -0.27 3.60
N HIS A 24 -0.18 0.50 3.55
CA HIS A 24 0.65 0.59 2.35
C HIS A 24 1.45 -0.69 2.10
N LEU A 25 1.97 -1.31 3.17
CA LEU A 25 2.68 -2.58 3.07
C LEU A 25 1.75 -3.71 2.59
N GLU A 26 0.52 -3.73 3.08
CA GLU A 26 -0.49 -4.67 2.61
C GLU A 26 -0.86 -4.44 1.15
N ALA A 27 -1.03 -3.17 0.74
CA ALA A 27 -1.26 -2.83 -0.65
C ALA A 27 -0.11 -3.28 -1.57
N LEU A 28 1.15 -3.11 -1.16
CA LEU A 28 2.32 -3.63 -1.90
C LEU A 28 2.27 -5.16 -2.06
N ASN A 29 1.91 -5.88 -1.01
CA ASN A 29 1.82 -7.34 -1.04
C ASN A 29 0.65 -7.86 -1.90
N ARG A 30 -0.41 -7.06 -2.06
CA ARG A 30 -1.60 -7.45 -2.82
C ARG A 30 -1.57 -7.00 -4.28
N LEU A 31 -1.10 -5.77 -4.51
CA LEU A 31 -1.19 -5.07 -5.80
C LEU A 31 0.16 -5.03 -6.55
N GLY A 32 1.26 -5.30 -5.85
CA GLY A 32 2.60 -5.19 -6.38
C GLY A 32 3.13 -3.75 -6.35
N VAL A 33 4.09 -3.45 -7.21
CA VAL A 33 4.89 -2.23 -7.17
C VAL A 33 4.53 -1.29 -8.32
N THR A 34 4.21 -0.02 -8.02
CA THR A 34 3.99 1.00 -9.06
C THR A 34 5.33 1.62 -9.52
N PRO A 35 5.38 2.27 -10.70
CA PRO A 35 6.58 2.96 -11.19
C PRO A 35 7.10 4.06 -10.23
N GLU A 36 6.23 4.64 -9.41
CA GLU A 36 6.59 5.71 -8.46
C GLU A 36 7.31 5.20 -7.21
N HIS A 37 7.27 3.88 -6.95
CA HIS A 37 7.92 3.30 -5.79
C HIS A 37 9.44 3.26 -5.93
N ARG A 38 10.12 3.58 -4.83
CA ARG A 38 11.58 3.50 -4.75
C ARG A 38 12.02 2.06 -4.55
N ARG A 39 12.48 1.43 -5.64
CA ARG A 39 12.91 0.00 -5.66
C ARG A 39 14.04 -0.35 -4.68
N SER A 40 14.82 0.63 -4.22
CA SER A 40 15.88 0.41 -3.23
C SER A 40 15.34 0.14 -1.81
N PHE A 41 14.06 0.42 -1.55
CA PHE A 41 13.46 0.16 -0.24
C PHE A 41 13.14 -1.32 -0.10
N ARG A 42 13.56 -1.92 1.02
CA ARG A 42 13.38 -3.35 1.30
C ARG A 42 11.95 -3.87 1.04
N PRO A 43 10.86 -3.25 1.57
CA PRO A 43 9.50 -3.75 1.31
C PRO A 43 9.11 -3.67 -0.17
N VAL A 44 9.56 -2.63 -0.88
CA VAL A 44 9.31 -2.48 -2.32
C VAL A 44 10.04 -3.55 -3.12
N LYS A 45 11.31 -3.82 -2.81
CA LYS A 45 12.07 -4.89 -3.47
C LYS A 45 11.40 -6.25 -3.27
N MET A 46 11.00 -6.55 -2.03
CA MET A 46 10.33 -7.82 -1.72
C MET A 46 9.00 -7.96 -2.48
N ALA A 47 8.18 -6.91 -2.54
CA ALA A 47 6.94 -6.92 -3.30
C ALA A 47 7.17 -7.03 -4.82
N LEU A 48 8.24 -6.40 -5.33
CA LEU A 48 8.61 -6.52 -6.75
C LEU A 48 8.99 -7.96 -7.10
N ASP A 49 9.74 -8.63 -6.24
CA ASP A 49 10.18 -10.01 -6.44
C ASP A 49 9.00 -11.01 -6.27
N ALA A 50 8.08 -10.75 -5.34
CA ALA A 50 6.98 -11.67 -5.00
C ALA A 50 5.72 -11.48 -5.85
N VAL A 51 5.34 -10.24 -6.14
CA VAL A 51 4.06 -9.88 -6.80
C VAL A 51 4.30 -9.29 -8.18
N GLY A 52 5.38 -8.52 -8.36
CA GLY A 52 5.71 -7.86 -9.61
C GLY A 52 5.23 -6.41 -9.69
N VAL A 53 5.12 -5.91 -10.93
CA VAL A 53 4.71 -4.52 -11.20
C VAL A 53 3.18 -4.42 -11.20
N TYR A 54 2.65 -3.32 -10.68
CA TYR A 54 1.22 -3.03 -10.67
C TYR A 54 0.60 -3.11 -12.08
N GLY A 55 -0.36 -4.02 -12.25
CA GLY A 55 -1.06 -4.29 -13.51
C GLY A 55 -2.43 -3.63 -13.66
N GLY A 56 -2.84 -2.78 -12.71
CA GLY A 56 -4.22 -2.29 -12.59
C GLY A 56 -5.06 -3.18 -11.67
N SER A 57 -5.93 -2.58 -10.85
CA SER A 57 -6.84 -3.31 -9.95
C SER A 57 -8.25 -3.33 -10.51
N SER A 58 -8.76 -4.52 -10.86
CA SER A 58 -10.21 -4.77 -11.02
C SER A 58 -10.87 -5.25 -9.71
N ALA A 59 -10.08 -5.46 -8.65
CA ALA A 59 -10.58 -5.92 -7.36
C ALA A 59 -11.09 -4.74 -6.52
N PRO A 60 -12.17 -4.94 -5.72
CA PRO A 60 -12.69 -3.90 -4.84
C PRO A 60 -11.63 -3.45 -3.84
N VAL A 61 -11.61 -2.14 -3.56
CA VAL A 61 -10.72 -1.56 -2.55
C VAL A 61 -11.16 -2.09 -1.19
N GLN A 62 -10.29 -2.85 -0.52
CA GLN A 62 -10.54 -3.33 0.82
C GLN A 62 -10.16 -2.24 1.82
N GLU A 63 -11.13 -1.77 2.59
CA GLU A 63 -10.92 -0.77 3.63
C GLU A 63 -10.29 -1.46 4.85
N LEU A 64 -9.03 -1.15 5.12
CA LEU A 64 -8.29 -1.71 6.25
C LEU A 64 -8.38 -0.73 7.42
N ASN A 65 -9.13 -1.12 8.45
CA ASN A 65 -9.26 -0.32 9.66
C ASN A 65 -8.20 -0.74 10.69
N TYR A 66 -7.24 0.14 10.95
CA TYR A 66 -6.28 -0.03 12.03
C TYR A 66 -6.75 0.80 13.23
N PRO A 67 -6.80 0.24 14.45
CA PRO A 67 -7.19 0.99 15.64
C PRO A 67 -6.26 2.20 15.81
N ALA A 68 -6.84 3.36 16.08
CA ALA A 68 -6.08 4.59 16.26
C ALA A 68 -5.33 4.59 17.59
N ASP A 69 -5.87 3.89 18.59
CA ASP A 69 -5.25 3.71 19.90
C ASP A 69 -4.51 2.37 19.97
N LEU A 70 -3.22 2.45 20.31
CA LEU A 70 -2.34 1.28 20.48
C LEU A 70 -2.73 0.43 21.70
N PHE A 71 -3.52 0.97 22.63
CA PHE A 71 -3.95 0.30 23.86
C PHE A 71 -5.36 -0.28 23.78
N GLU A 72 -6.09 -0.09 22.68
CA GLU A 72 -7.47 -0.60 22.52
C GLU A 72 -7.57 -2.15 22.55
N ASN A 73 -6.46 -2.87 22.38
CA ASN A 73 -6.41 -4.34 22.34
C ASN A 73 -5.41 -4.94 23.33
N ILE A 74 -5.10 -4.24 24.42
CA ILE A 74 -4.30 -4.79 25.52
C ILE A 74 -5.25 -5.16 26.67
N ASP A 75 -5.55 -6.45 26.79
CA ASP A 75 -6.17 -7.04 27.99
C ASP A 75 -5.15 -7.23 29.12
#